data_AF-A0A1I1NCY2-F1
#
_entry.id   AF-A0A1I1NCY2-F1
#
_cell.length_a   1.000
_cell.length_b   1.000
_cell.length_c   1.000
_cell.angle_alpha   90.00
_cell.angle_beta   90.00
_cell.angle_gamma   90.00
#
_symmetry.space_group_name_H-M   'P 1'
#
loop_
_entity.id
_entity.type
_entity.pdbx_description
1 polymer ?
#
loop_
_entity_poly.entity_id
_entity_poly.type
_entity_poly.pdbx_seq_one_letter_code
_entity_poly.pdbx_strand_id
1 'polypeptide(L)'
;MNHIFPILGILIILISCKSTKVGQKSEFNLENDSVNLYAFVGEKISVIEFDPNENNTRIEIDSITGDTIRRVSYVMDYGFKNKYRVVKNVFNDLKTDTIEFVAYDHYGRPGFENYENVILYISLNKKKGHYYHQKYQYDPVQKTKNGTWKGLNGESIEKLFNEKKKGVLTARGLFDE
;
A
#
# COMPACT_ATOMS: atom_id res chain seq x y z
N MET A 1 -54.02 -19.74 47.90
CA MET A 1 -53.30 -19.54 46.62
C MET A 1 -52.05 -18.74 46.91
N ASN A 2 -50.91 -19.39 47.11
CA ASN A 2 -49.60 -18.73 47.18
C ASN A 2 -48.63 -19.58 46.35
N HIS A 3 -48.29 -19.11 45.16
CA HIS A 3 -47.31 -19.75 44.28
C HIS A 3 -45.91 -19.29 44.68
N ILE A 4 -45.08 -20.25 45.09
CA ILE A 4 -43.64 -20.05 45.31
C ILE A 4 -42.95 -20.43 44.00
N PHE A 5 -42.32 -19.47 43.34
CA PHE A 5 -41.42 -19.71 42.21
C PHE A 5 -39.98 -19.89 42.74
N PRO A 6 -39.24 -20.94 42.34
CA PRO A 6 -37.80 -20.97 42.55
C PRO A 6 -37.12 -20.29 41.35
N ILE A 7 -36.40 -19.20 41.60
CA ILE A 7 -35.49 -18.60 40.63
C ILE A 7 -34.20 -19.43 40.65
N LEU A 8 -33.99 -20.20 39.58
CA LEU A 8 -32.77 -20.94 39.31
C LEU A 8 -31.68 -19.94 38.85
N GLY A 9 -30.81 -19.53 39.76
CA GLY A 9 -29.65 -18.68 39.44
C GLY A 9 -28.57 -19.51 38.77
N ILE A 10 -28.44 -19.38 37.45
CA ILE A 10 -27.30 -19.93 36.69
C ILE A 10 -26.09 -19.00 36.92
N LEU A 11 -25.15 -19.48 37.74
CA LEU A 11 -23.86 -18.82 37.95
C LEU A 11 -22.95 -19.11 36.74
N ILE A 12 -22.88 -18.18 35.79
CA ILE A 12 -21.94 -18.24 34.67
C ILE A 12 -20.55 -17.88 35.19
N ILE A 13 -19.72 -18.90 35.43
CA ILE A 13 -18.30 -18.71 35.71
C ILE A 13 -17.62 -18.30 34.39
N LEU A 14 -17.42 -16.99 34.22
CA LEU A 14 -16.58 -16.44 33.16
C LEU A 14 -15.12 -16.80 33.49
N ILE A 15 -14.67 -17.92 32.94
CA ILE A 15 -13.24 -18.26 32.88
C ILE A 15 -12.60 -17.22 31.97
N SER A 16 -12.05 -16.17 32.59
CA SER A 16 -11.18 -15.21 31.93
C SER A 16 -9.91 -15.93 31.51
N CYS A 17 -9.90 -16.48 30.30
CA CYS A 17 -8.67 -16.84 29.61
C CYS A 17 -7.81 -15.58 29.49
N LYS A 18 -6.84 -15.42 30.40
CA LYS A 18 -5.66 -14.60 30.14
C LYS A 18 -4.92 -15.28 28.99
N SER A 19 -5.26 -14.88 27.77
CA SER A 19 -4.46 -15.21 26.60
C SER A 19 -3.08 -14.61 26.83
N THR A 20 -2.13 -15.45 27.22
CA THR A 20 -0.71 -15.16 27.25
C THR A 20 -0.35 -14.71 25.85
N LYS A 21 -0.12 -13.40 25.66
CA LYS A 21 0.53 -12.88 24.45
C LYS A 21 1.95 -13.43 24.48
N VAL A 22 2.14 -14.61 23.90
CA VAL A 22 3.46 -15.11 23.50
C VAL A 22 4.04 -14.01 22.63
N GLY A 23 5.17 -13.46 23.06
CA GLY A 23 5.80 -12.31 22.42
C GLY A 23 5.99 -12.55 20.93
N GLN A 24 5.16 -11.91 20.11
CA GLN A 24 5.40 -11.76 18.69
C GLN A 24 6.67 -10.93 18.60
N LYS A 25 7.77 -11.57 18.19
CA LYS A 25 9.05 -10.91 17.89
C LYS A 25 8.74 -9.66 17.07
N SER A 26 9.14 -8.48 17.56
CA SER A 26 8.71 -7.19 17.00
C SER A 26 8.86 -7.21 15.49
N GLU A 27 7.73 -7.21 14.81
CA GLU A 27 7.71 -7.32 13.37
C GLU A 27 8.32 -6.03 12.80
N PHE A 28 9.35 -6.15 11.95
CA PHE A 28 10.08 -5.01 11.37
C PHE A 28 9.12 -3.94 10.84
N ASN A 29 9.23 -2.74 11.39
CA ASN A 29 8.55 -1.50 10.98
C ASN A 29 9.50 -0.34 11.30
N LEU A 30 9.66 0.59 10.35
CA LEU A 30 10.47 1.79 10.51
C LEU A 30 9.59 3.02 10.28
N GLU A 31 9.83 4.09 11.03
CA GLU A 31 9.08 5.35 10.87
C GLU A 31 10.05 6.49 10.64
N ASN A 32 9.77 7.30 9.62
CA ASN A 32 10.40 8.58 9.34
C ASN A 32 9.46 9.44 8.48
N ASP A 33 8.65 10.25 9.15
CA ASP A 33 7.63 11.10 8.52
C ASP A 33 8.21 12.23 7.65
N SER A 34 9.52 12.48 7.70
CA SER A 34 10.18 13.44 6.80
C SER A 34 10.33 12.88 5.38
N VAL A 35 10.34 11.55 5.23
CA VAL A 35 10.43 10.87 3.94
C VAL A 35 9.03 10.57 3.41
N ASN A 36 8.68 11.12 2.25
CA ASN A 36 7.40 10.84 1.59
C ASN A 36 7.38 9.46 0.91
N LEU A 37 7.44 8.41 1.72
CA LEU A 37 7.36 7.02 1.31
C LEU A 37 6.54 6.25 2.34
N TYR A 38 5.70 5.35 1.86
CA TYR A 38 5.04 4.35 2.65
C TYR A 38 5.32 3.00 2.00
N ALA A 39 5.80 2.03 2.79
CA ALA A 39 5.98 0.66 2.35
C ALA A 39 5.12 -0.25 3.22
N PHE A 40 4.42 -1.19 2.60
CA PHE A 40 3.54 -2.11 3.31
C PHE A 40 3.44 -3.45 2.56
N VAL A 41 3.24 -4.53 3.30
CA VAL A 41 2.77 -5.79 2.72
C VAL A 41 1.29 -5.61 2.40
N GLY A 42 0.96 -5.64 1.12
CA GLY A 42 -0.39 -5.56 0.60
C GLY A 42 -0.90 -6.90 0.10
N GLU A 43 -2.17 -7.18 0.35
CA GLU A 43 -2.91 -8.26 -0.33
C GLU A 43 -3.80 -7.64 -1.41
N LYS A 44 -3.71 -8.16 -2.64
CA LYS A 44 -4.42 -7.60 -3.80
C LYS A 44 -5.93 -7.75 -3.66
N ILE A 45 -6.66 -6.64 -3.80
CA ILE A 45 -8.13 -6.65 -3.92
C ILE A 45 -8.54 -6.43 -5.38
N SER A 46 -8.03 -5.37 -6.02
CA SER A 46 -8.35 -5.09 -7.43
C SER A 46 -7.29 -4.25 -8.14
N VAL A 47 -7.11 -4.48 -9.44
CA VAL A 47 -6.30 -3.65 -10.35
C VAL A 47 -7.13 -3.33 -11.58
N ILE A 48 -7.57 -2.08 -11.69
CA ILE A 48 -8.49 -1.63 -12.74
C ILE A 48 -7.72 -0.65 -13.64
N GLU A 49 -7.64 -0.97 -14.92
CA GLU A 49 -7.01 -0.11 -15.92
C GLU A 49 -7.91 1.09 -16.26
N PHE A 50 -7.31 2.25 -16.54
CA PHE A 50 -7.99 3.43 -17.06
C PHE A 50 -7.10 4.13 -18.09
N ASP A 51 -7.72 4.88 -19.01
CA ASP A 51 -6.98 5.67 -20.00
C ASP A 51 -6.50 6.99 -19.36
N PRO A 52 -5.18 7.20 -19.16
CA PRO A 52 -4.67 8.45 -18.62
C PRO A 52 -4.72 9.61 -19.64
N ASN A 53 -5.06 9.33 -20.90
CA ASN A 53 -5.24 10.32 -21.94
C ASN A 53 -6.71 10.73 -22.12
N GLU A 54 -7.61 10.24 -21.27
CA GLU A 54 -8.99 10.73 -21.23
C GLU A 54 -8.97 12.25 -20.95
N ASN A 55 -9.58 13.04 -21.84
CA ASN A 55 -9.61 14.51 -21.78
C ASN A 55 -8.22 15.19 -21.79
N ASN A 56 -7.27 14.66 -22.55
CA ASN A 56 -5.89 15.19 -22.65
C ASN A 56 -5.71 16.51 -23.42
N THR A 57 -6.82 17.17 -23.74
CA THR A 57 -6.85 18.40 -24.52
C THR A 57 -7.09 19.60 -23.61
N ARG A 58 -6.31 20.66 -23.80
CA ARG A 58 -6.55 21.96 -23.17
C ARG A 58 -6.62 23.04 -24.24
N ILE A 59 -7.58 23.94 -24.09
CA ILE A 59 -7.67 25.17 -24.88
C ILE A 59 -7.08 26.30 -24.04
N GLU A 60 -6.15 27.04 -24.60
CA GLU A 60 -5.52 28.18 -23.94
C GLU A 60 -5.22 29.28 -24.96
N ILE A 61 -4.94 30.49 -24.47
CA ILE A 61 -4.55 31.63 -25.31
C ILE A 61 -3.03 31.71 -25.31
N ASP A 62 -2.43 31.75 -26.51
CA ASP A 62 -1.00 31.97 -26.67
C ASP A 62 -0.64 33.38 -26.19
N SER A 63 0.25 33.47 -25.20
CA SER A 63 0.62 34.75 -24.58
C SER A 63 1.45 35.67 -25.48
N ILE A 64 1.97 35.17 -26.59
CA ILE A 64 2.79 35.92 -27.55
C ILE A 64 1.92 36.42 -28.70
N THR A 65 1.09 35.55 -29.30
CA THR A 65 0.30 35.89 -30.49
C THR A 65 -1.14 36.30 -30.19
N GLY A 66 -1.68 35.91 -29.02
CA GLY A 66 -3.09 36.10 -28.67
C GLY A 66 -4.03 35.06 -29.31
N ASP A 67 -3.49 34.09 -30.05
CA ASP A 67 -4.29 33.06 -30.72
C ASP A 67 -4.85 32.05 -29.73
N THR A 68 -6.00 31.47 -30.07
CA THR A 68 -6.52 30.30 -29.36
C THR A 68 -5.77 29.06 -29.82
N ILE A 69 -5.06 28.40 -28.92
CA ILE A 69 -4.32 27.17 -29.20
C ILE A 69 -4.95 25.97 -28.50
N ARG A 70 -4.99 24.84 -29.22
CA ARG A 70 -5.39 23.53 -28.69
C ARG A 70 -4.14 22.72 -28.38
N ARG A 71 -3.80 22.59 -27.09
CA ARG A 71 -2.71 21.72 -26.63
C ARG A 71 -3.21 20.32 -26.34
N VAL A 72 -2.53 19.33 -26.88
CA VAL A 72 -2.76 17.91 -26.61
C VAL A 72 -1.50 17.35 -25.98
N SER A 73 -1.63 16.71 -24.82
CA SER A 73 -0.51 16.03 -24.15
C SER A 73 -0.79 14.53 -24.14
N TYR A 74 0.20 13.70 -24.45
CA TYR A 74 0.04 12.25 -24.38
C TYR A 74 0.91 11.66 -23.27
N VAL A 75 0.26 10.91 -22.38
CA VAL A 75 0.87 10.02 -21.40
C VAL A 75 1.11 8.68 -22.09
N MET A 76 2.36 8.27 -22.17
CA MET A 76 2.78 7.02 -22.82
C MET A 76 2.69 5.79 -21.90
N ASP A 77 2.24 5.99 -20.66
CA ASP A 77 2.01 4.92 -19.69
C ASP A 77 0.53 4.51 -19.69
N TYR A 78 0.25 3.25 -19.39
CA TYR A 78 -1.09 2.80 -18.99
C TYR A 78 -1.35 3.21 -17.54
N GLY A 79 -2.59 3.60 -17.22
CA GLY A 79 -3.01 3.99 -15.88
C GLY A 79 -3.74 2.87 -15.16
N PHE A 80 -3.44 2.66 -13.87
CA PHE A 80 -4.08 1.63 -13.05
C PHE A 80 -4.54 2.20 -11.72
N LYS A 81 -5.83 2.00 -11.40
CA LYS A 81 -6.39 2.20 -10.05
C LYS A 81 -6.26 0.89 -9.29
N ASN A 82 -5.49 0.93 -8.22
CA ASN A 82 -5.15 -0.24 -7.42
C ASN A 82 -5.84 -0.15 -6.07
N LYS A 83 -6.36 -1.28 -5.59
CA LYS A 83 -6.91 -1.43 -4.25
C LYS A 83 -6.29 -2.65 -3.58
N TYR A 84 -5.73 -2.45 -2.39
CA TYR A 84 -5.01 -3.48 -1.65
C TYR A 84 -5.40 -3.40 -0.18
N ARG A 85 -5.51 -4.56 0.48
CA ARG A 85 -5.58 -4.65 1.94
C ARG A 85 -4.20 -4.39 2.52
N VAL A 86 -4.08 -3.50 3.49
CA VAL A 86 -2.85 -3.26 4.25
C VAL A 86 -2.72 -4.37 5.28
N VAL A 87 -1.84 -5.33 5.00
CA VAL A 87 -1.60 -6.47 5.90
C VAL A 87 -0.65 -6.07 7.02
N LYS A 88 0.37 -5.29 6.68
CA LYS A 88 1.44 -4.88 7.58
C LYS A 88 2.19 -3.66 7.04
N ASN A 89 2.39 -2.64 7.87
CA ASN A 89 3.30 -1.54 7.56
C ASN A 89 4.77 -1.98 7.69
N VAL A 90 5.61 -1.52 6.76
CA VAL A 90 7.05 -1.79 6.69
C VAL A 90 7.85 -0.51 6.88
N PHE A 91 7.41 0.59 6.27
CA PHE A 91 8.00 1.91 6.43
C PHE A 91 6.92 2.97 6.39
N ASN A 92 6.83 3.80 7.43
CA ASN A 92 5.73 4.73 7.71
C ASN A 92 4.36 4.03 7.77
N ASP A 93 3.48 4.57 8.60
CA ASP A 93 2.23 3.91 8.92
C ASP A 93 1.06 4.39 8.07
N LEU A 94 0.44 3.48 7.32
CA LEU A 94 -0.89 3.67 6.76
C LEU A 94 -1.92 3.37 7.86
N LYS A 95 -2.66 4.39 8.31
CA LYS A 95 -3.71 4.26 9.34
C LYS A 95 -5.05 3.80 8.77
N THR A 96 -5.01 2.76 7.94
CA THR A 96 -6.16 2.18 7.24
C THR A 96 -5.92 0.69 6.99
N ASP A 97 -6.98 -0.11 6.92
CA ASP A 97 -6.90 -1.54 6.57
C ASP A 97 -6.86 -1.78 5.05
N THR A 98 -7.20 -0.76 4.26
CA THR A 98 -7.34 -0.82 2.81
C THR A 98 -6.84 0.49 2.23
N ILE A 99 -6.07 0.40 1.15
CA ILE A 99 -5.48 1.55 0.49
C ILE A 99 -5.76 1.52 -1.00
N GLU A 100 -6.06 2.70 -1.54
CA GLU A 100 -6.19 2.93 -2.97
C GLU A 100 -5.05 3.82 -3.46
N PHE A 101 -4.43 3.45 -4.58
CA PHE A 101 -3.33 4.21 -5.17
C PHE A 101 -3.31 4.06 -6.69
N VAL A 102 -2.72 5.06 -7.35
CA VAL A 102 -2.54 5.03 -8.81
C VAL A 102 -1.15 4.48 -9.15
N ALA A 103 -1.09 3.58 -10.12
CA ALA A 103 0.16 3.15 -10.73
C ALA A 103 0.14 3.48 -12.23
N TYR A 104 1.33 3.73 -12.76
CA TYR A 104 1.55 3.94 -14.19
C TYR A 104 2.63 2.99 -14.65
N ASP A 105 2.41 2.32 -15.78
CA ASP A 105 3.36 1.37 -16.34
C ASP A 105 3.45 1.53 -17.87
N HIS A 106 4.68 1.54 -18.38
CA HIS A 106 4.95 1.70 -19.81
C HIS A 106 4.84 0.39 -20.59
N TYR A 107 5.06 -0.76 -19.93
CA TYR A 107 5.23 -2.05 -20.59
C TYR A 107 4.01 -2.97 -20.44
N GLY A 108 2.83 -2.39 -20.19
CA GLY A 108 1.57 -3.10 -20.02
C GLY A 108 1.08 -3.07 -18.58
N ARG A 109 0.56 -4.20 -18.08
CA ARG A 109 0.03 -4.29 -16.71
C ARG A 109 1.15 -4.33 -15.67
N PRO A 110 0.97 -3.75 -14.46
CA PRO A 110 2.04 -3.69 -13.46
C PRO A 110 2.46 -5.09 -13.00
N GLY A 111 3.77 -5.36 -12.98
CA GLY A 111 4.28 -6.69 -12.63
C GLY A 111 3.86 -7.20 -11.24
N PHE A 112 3.63 -6.29 -10.28
CA PHE A 112 3.15 -6.65 -8.94
C PHE A 112 1.75 -7.27 -8.94
N GLU A 113 0.95 -7.05 -9.99
CA GLU A 113 -0.40 -7.61 -10.10
C GLU A 113 -0.38 -9.14 -10.13
N ASN A 114 0.72 -9.76 -10.57
CA ASN A 114 0.82 -11.22 -10.67
C ASN A 114 0.94 -11.93 -9.31
N TYR A 115 0.98 -11.19 -8.21
CA TYR A 115 1.17 -11.73 -6.87
C TYR A 115 -0.03 -11.40 -5.98
N GLU A 116 -0.44 -12.38 -5.18
CA GLU A 116 -1.50 -12.20 -4.19
C GLU A 116 -1.03 -11.25 -3.07
N ASN A 117 0.21 -11.43 -2.60
CA ASN A 117 0.82 -10.64 -1.56
C ASN A 117 2.15 -10.03 -2.03
N VAL A 118 2.35 -8.75 -1.75
CA VAL A 118 3.47 -7.97 -2.28
C VAL A 118 3.83 -6.83 -1.35
N ILE A 119 5.12 -6.51 -1.19
CA ILE A 119 5.53 -5.23 -0.62
C ILE A 119 5.35 -4.17 -1.70
N LEU A 120 4.50 -3.19 -1.42
CA LEU A 120 4.26 -2.04 -2.28
C LEU A 120 4.92 -0.81 -1.68
N TYR A 121 5.43 0.05 -2.55
CA TYR A 121 6.09 1.29 -2.21
C TYR A 121 5.30 2.44 -2.82
N ILE A 122 4.69 3.29 -1.99
CA ILE A 122 3.82 4.37 -2.44
C ILE A 122 4.24 5.70 -1.82
N SER A 123 3.91 6.79 -2.49
CA SER A 123 4.11 8.16 -1.99
C SER A 123 2.81 8.93 -2.03
N LEU A 124 2.66 9.90 -1.14
CA LEU A 124 1.48 10.75 -1.08
C LEU A 124 1.66 11.99 -1.95
N ASN A 125 0.76 12.23 -2.89
CA ASN A 125 0.65 13.53 -3.53
C ASN A 125 -0.12 14.46 -2.58
N LYS A 126 0.60 15.23 -1.74
CA LYS A 126 -0.01 16.11 -0.73
C LYS A 126 -0.99 17.15 -1.32
N LYS A 127 -0.80 17.57 -2.58
CA LYS A 127 -1.68 18.54 -3.24
C LYS A 127 -3.00 17.92 -3.70
N LYS A 128 -2.95 16.67 -4.19
CA LYS A 128 -4.11 15.97 -4.75
C LYS A 128 -4.77 14.99 -3.78
N GLY A 129 -4.14 14.73 -2.64
CA GLY A 129 -4.66 13.85 -1.58
C GLY A 129 -4.73 12.36 -1.96
N HIS A 130 -4.00 11.91 -2.98
CA HIS A 130 -3.98 10.50 -3.36
C HIS A 130 -2.56 9.92 -3.32
N TYR A 131 -2.49 8.61 -3.10
CA TYR A 131 -1.25 7.86 -3.18
C TYR A 131 -0.95 7.44 -4.61
N TYR A 132 0.34 7.38 -4.93
CA TYR A 132 0.83 6.85 -6.18
C TYR A 132 1.97 5.86 -5.94
N HIS A 133 2.05 4.85 -6.78
CA HIS A 133 3.08 3.83 -6.73
C HIS A 133 4.44 4.37 -7.17
N GLN A 134 5.49 4.00 -6.45
CA GLN A 134 6.86 4.19 -6.89
C GLN A 134 7.14 3.25 -8.06
N LYS A 135 7.07 3.78 -9.29
CA LYS A 135 7.15 3.01 -10.54
C LYS A 135 8.23 1.92 -10.50
N TYR A 136 7.82 0.69 -10.82
CA TYR A 136 8.64 -0.54 -10.81
C TYR A 136 9.18 -1.01 -9.44
N GLN A 137 8.78 -0.40 -8.33
CA GLN A 137 9.26 -0.79 -7.01
C GLN A 137 8.22 -1.63 -6.29
N TYR A 138 8.49 -2.92 -6.21
CA TYR A 138 7.72 -3.89 -5.45
C TYR A 138 8.60 -5.09 -5.14
N ASP A 139 8.21 -5.88 -4.13
CA ASP A 139 8.85 -7.15 -3.81
C ASP A 139 7.78 -8.20 -3.50
N PRO A 140 7.63 -9.26 -4.31
CA PRO A 140 6.68 -10.32 -4.02
C PRO A 140 7.02 -11.04 -2.72
N VAL A 141 6.00 -11.33 -1.91
CA VAL A 141 6.18 -11.97 -0.61
C VAL A 141 5.16 -13.06 -0.37
N GLN A 142 5.52 -13.99 0.51
CA GLN A 142 4.67 -15.09 0.93
C GLN A 142 4.64 -15.23 2.44
N LYS A 143 3.49 -15.65 2.96
CA LYS A 143 3.29 -15.93 4.38
C LYS A 143 3.86 -17.32 4.70
N THR A 144 4.72 -17.39 5.71
CA THR A 144 5.30 -18.65 6.17
C THR A 144 4.32 -19.41 7.07
N LYS A 145 4.59 -20.70 7.31
CA LYS A 145 3.82 -21.53 8.24
C LYS A 145 3.74 -20.96 9.66
N ASN A 146 4.74 -20.17 10.07
CA ASN A 146 4.80 -19.53 11.38
C ASN A 146 4.11 -18.16 11.40
N GLY A 147 3.40 -17.78 10.34
CA GLY A 147 2.65 -16.53 10.22
C GLY A 147 3.49 -15.30 9.86
N THR A 148 4.81 -15.43 9.71
CA THR A 148 5.70 -14.34 9.30
C THR A 148 5.75 -14.17 7.78
N TRP A 149 6.28 -13.05 7.28
CA TRP A 149 6.38 -12.76 5.85
C TRP A 149 7.83 -12.83 5.36
N LYS A 150 8.02 -13.37 4.15
CA LYS A 150 9.33 -13.47 3.49
C LYS A 150 9.21 -13.23 1.98
N GLY A 151 10.31 -12.81 1.35
CA GLY A 151 10.46 -12.82 -0.10
C GLY A 151 10.35 -14.24 -0.66
N LEU A 152 10.18 -14.34 -1.99
CA LEU A 152 10.04 -15.63 -2.67
C LEU A 152 11.25 -16.54 -2.49
N ASN A 153 12.46 -15.99 -2.31
CA ASN A 153 13.68 -16.76 -2.04
C ASN A 153 14.01 -16.83 -0.54
N GLY A 154 13.07 -16.47 0.34
CA GLY A 154 13.22 -16.55 1.79
C GLY A 154 13.87 -15.34 2.45
N GLU A 155 14.06 -14.24 1.71
CA GLU A 155 14.55 -12.97 2.23
C GLU A 155 13.62 -12.42 3.32
N SER A 156 14.18 -11.74 4.32
CA SER A 156 13.37 -11.00 5.29
C SER A 156 12.79 -9.74 4.67
N ILE A 157 11.65 -9.27 5.21
CA ILE A 157 11.07 -7.96 4.85
C ILE A 157 12.08 -6.82 5.04
N GLU A 158 12.85 -6.87 6.11
CA GLU A 158 13.93 -5.91 6.38
C GLU A 158 14.99 -5.90 5.29
N LYS A 159 15.44 -7.08 4.82
CA LYS A 159 16.45 -7.18 3.75
C LYS A 159 15.92 -6.56 2.46
N LEU A 160 14.71 -6.96 2.04
CA LEU A 160 14.07 -6.43 0.83
C LEU A 160 13.93 -4.91 0.88
N PHE A 161 13.39 -4.38 1.97
CA PHE A 161 13.22 -2.94 2.15
C PHE A 161 14.56 -2.21 2.13
N ASN A 162 15.57 -2.70 2.86
CA ASN A 162 16.88 -2.05 2.93
C ASN A 162 17.63 -2.07 1.60
N GLU A 163 17.47 -3.12 0.78
CA GLU A 163 18.03 -3.19 -0.58
C GLU A 163 17.41 -2.11 -1.48
N LYS A 164 16.08 -1.94 -1.45
CA LYS A 164 15.41 -0.84 -2.18
C LYS A 164 15.81 0.53 -1.65
N LYS A 165 15.88 0.67 -0.32
CA LYS A 165 16.28 1.90 0.37
C LYS A 165 17.64 2.37 -0.14
N LYS A 166 18.68 1.55 0.04
CA LYS A 166 20.06 1.86 -0.35
C LYS A 166 20.27 1.97 -1.87
N GLY A 167 19.40 1.33 -2.65
CA GLY A 167 19.47 1.36 -4.10
C GLY A 167 18.59 2.45 -4.70
N VAL A 168 17.55 2.00 -5.40
CA VAL A 168 16.68 2.85 -6.23
C VAL A 168 15.96 3.96 -5.47
N LEU A 169 15.64 3.79 -4.18
CA LEU A 169 14.93 4.83 -3.43
C LEU A 169 15.89 5.97 -3.05
N THR A 170 17.12 5.68 -2.61
CA THR A 170 18.19 6.69 -2.48
C THR A 170 18.51 7.35 -3.82
N ALA A 171 18.67 6.58 -4.91
CA ALA A 171 18.94 7.15 -6.24
C ALA A 171 17.82 8.06 -6.77
N ARG A 172 16.59 7.96 -6.22
CA ARG A 172 15.46 8.85 -6.51
C ARG A 172 15.37 10.06 -5.56
N GLY A 173 16.33 10.21 -4.65
CA GLY A 173 16.38 11.30 -3.66
C GLY A 173 15.36 11.15 -2.53
N LEU A 174 14.85 9.94 -2.26
CA LEU A 174 13.95 9.71 -1.11
C LEU A 174 14.70 9.59 0.21
N PHE A 175 15.98 9.20 0.16
CA PHE A 175 16.85 9.03 1.32
C PHE A 175 18.21 9.64 1.01
N ASP A 176 18.90 10.10 2.04
CA ASP A 176 20.29 10.53 1.95
C ASP A 176 21.23 9.32 1.74
N GLU A 177 22.42 9.58 1.19
CA GLU A 177 23.49 8.58 0.98
C GLU A 177 24.21 8.19 2.28
#